data_AF-A0A846NE07-F1
#
_entry.id   AF-A0A846NE07-F1
#
_cell.length_a   1.000
_cell.length_b   1.000
_cell.length_c   1.000
_cell.angle_alpha   90.00
_cell.angle_beta   90.00
_cell.angle_gamma   90.00
#
_symmetry.space_group_name_H-M   'P 1'
#
loop_
_entity.id
_entity.type
_entity.pdbx_description
1 polymer ?
#
loop_
_entity_poly.entity_id
_entity_poly.type
_entity_poly.pdbx_seq_one_letter_code
_entity_poly.pdbx_strand_id
1 'polypeptide(L)' 'CGPCPHCDECNLEKCVHPDLARPSMEACGIDVYATVRRAGFDLEVVKSRHEKPTYFGLLLVK' A
#
# COMPACT_ATOMS: atom_id res chain seq x y z
N CYS A 1 0.67 -0.68 6.78
CA CYS A 1 -0.77 -0.50 7.03
C CYS A 1 -1.13 0.93 6.62
N GLY A 2 -1.54 1.13 5.36
CA GLY A 2 -2.05 2.43 4.93
C GLY A 2 -3.53 2.56 5.33
N PRO A 3 -4.02 3.76 5.69
CA PRO A 3 -5.43 3.96 5.98
C PRO A 3 -6.26 3.67 4.71
N CYS A 4 -7.36 2.93 4.88
CA CYS A 4 -8.35 2.73 3.82
C CYS A 4 -9.46 3.80 3.94
N PRO A 5 -10.20 4.08 2.86
CA PRO A 5 -11.23 5.12 2.87
C PRO A 5 -12.59 4.65 3.44
N HIS A 6 -12.65 3.45 4.05
CA HIS A 6 -13.93 2.83 4.44
C HIS A 6 -14.39 3.17 5.85
N CYS A 7 -13.55 3.82 6.67
CA CYS A 7 -13.88 4.22 8.03
C CYS A 7 -13.18 5.54 8.39
N ASP A 8 -13.84 6.37 9.20
CA ASP A 8 -13.23 7.58 9.75
C ASP A 8 -12.12 7.25 10.75
N GLU A 9 -12.36 6.23 11.60
CA GLU A 9 -11.39 5.66 12.53
C GLU A 9 -11.37 4.14 12.42
N CYS A 10 -10.17 3.55 12.35
CA CYS A 10 -10.01 2.10 12.20
C CYS A 10 -10.21 1.38 13.55
N ASN A 11 -11.05 0.35 13.58
CA ASN A 11 -11.04 -0.64 14.67
C ASN A 11 -9.75 -1.48 14.58
N LEU A 12 -8.87 -1.33 15.58
CA LEU A 12 -7.56 -1.98 15.62
C LEU A 12 -7.60 -3.43 16.11
N GLU A 13 -8.70 -3.88 16.73
CA GLU A 13 -8.88 -5.29 17.11
C GLU A 13 -9.34 -6.13 15.92
N LYS A 14 -10.31 -5.61 15.15
CA LYS A 14 -10.85 -6.29 13.97
C LYS A 14 -11.42 -5.30 12.96
N CYS A 15 -10.98 -5.41 11.71
CA CYS A 15 -11.54 -4.62 10.62
C CYS A 15 -13.03 -4.94 10.43
N VAL A 16 -13.86 -3.90 10.37
CA VAL A 16 -15.31 -4.00 10.13
C VAL A 16 -15.67 -4.22 8.65
N HIS A 17 -14.73 -3.96 7.73
CA HIS A 17 -14.88 -4.14 6.28
C HIS A 17 -13.74 -5.02 5.69
N PRO A 18 -13.54 -6.25 6.19
CA PRO A 18 -12.37 -7.06 5.83
C PRO A 18 -12.36 -7.50 4.36
N ASP A 19 -13.53 -7.60 3.74
CA ASP A 19 -13.74 -7.96 2.33
C ASP A 19 -13.45 -6.80 1.37
N LEU A 20 -13.58 -5.56 1.85
CA LEU A 20 -13.29 -4.34 1.07
C LEU A 20 -11.87 -3.83 1.32
N ALA A 21 -11.33 -4.07 2.51
CA ALA A 21 -10.01 -3.63 2.91
C ALA A 21 -8.93 -4.24 2.01
N ARG A 22 -8.18 -3.38 1.31
CA ARG A 22 -6.99 -3.77 0.56
C ARG A 22 -5.75 -3.42 1.38
N PRO A 23 -5.04 -4.41 1.94
CA PRO A 23 -3.81 -4.14 2.68
C PRO A 23 -2.75 -3.55 1.73
N SER A 24 -1.92 -2.66 2.27
CA SER A 24 -0.75 -2.18 1.53
C SER A 24 0.24 -3.32 1.33
N MET A 25 1.07 -3.23 0.29
CA MET A 25 2.08 -4.25 0.02
C MET A 25 3.02 -4.48 1.21
N GLU A 26 3.41 -3.42 1.92
CA GLU A 26 4.24 -3.48 3.13
C GLU A 26 3.51 -4.19 4.28
N ALA A 27 2.19 -4.02 4.39
CA ALA A 27 1.40 -4.73 5.41
C ALA A 27 1.37 -6.24 5.17
N CYS A 28 1.59 -6.68 3.92
CA CYS A 28 1.74 -8.09 3.55
C CYS A 28 3.19 -8.59 3.64
N GLY A 29 4.11 -7.82 4.25
CA GLY A 29 5.52 -8.19 4.39
C GLY A 29 6.34 -8.09 3.10
N ILE A 30 5.84 -7.37 2.09
CA ILE A 30 6.54 -7.17 0.82
C ILE A 30 7.40 -5.91 0.92
N ASP A 31 8.70 -6.05 0.65
CA ASP A 31 9.58 -4.92 0.38
C ASP A 31 9.23 -4.34 -1.00
N VAL A 32 8.48 -3.25 -1.01
CA VAL A 32 7.99 -2.60 -2.23
C VAL A 32 9.14 -2.08 -3.07
N TYR A 33 10.13 -1.42 -2.47
CA TYR A 33 11.26 -0.84 -3.21
C TYR A 33 12.07 -1.92 -3.91
N ALA A 34 12.46 -2.98 -3.18
CA ALA A 34 13.22 -4.07 -3.78
C ALA A 34 12.39 -4.80 -4.86
N THR A 35 11.08 -4.96 -4.64
CA THR A 35 10.19 -5.62 -5.60
C THR A 35 10.04 -4.83 -6.90
N VAL A 36 9.78 -3.52 -6.81
CA VAL A 36 9.63 -2.63 -7.96
C VAL A 36 10.94 -2.53 -8.74
N ARG A 37 12.09 -2.42 -8.05
CA ARG A 37 13.42 -2.42 -8.68
C ARG A 37 13.70 -3.73 -9.43
N ARG A 38 13.37 -4.90 -8.83
CA ARG A 38 13.51 -6.20 -9.52
C ARG A 38 12.60 -6.33 -10.74
N ALA A 39 11.45 -5.66 -10.74
CA ALA A 39 10.54 -5.60 -11.87
C ALA A 39 10.97 -4.60 -12.96
N GLY A 40 12.10 -3.91 -12.79
CA GLY A 40 12.66 -2.97 -13.76
C GLY A 40 12.06 -1.56 -13.69
N PHE A 41 11.35 -1.24 -12.62
CA PHE A 41 10.78 0.08 -12.38
C PHE A 41 11.56 0.83 -11.29
N ASP A 42 11.44 2.16 -11.27
CA ASP A 42 12.04 3.00 -10.25
C ASP A 42 10.98 3.57 -9.30
N LEU A 43 11.31 3.61 -8.01
CA LEU A 43 10.46 4.14 -6.96
C LEU A 43 11.33 4.93 -5.97
N GLU A 44 11.06 6.23 -5.92
CA GLU A 44 11.81 7.21 -5.16
C GLU A 44 10.97 7.81 -4.04
N VAL A 45 11.63 8.13 -2.93
CA VAL A 45 10.99 8.73 -1.75
C VAL A 45 10.78 10.22 -2.02
N VAL A 46 9.53 10.66 -2.04
CA VAL A 46 9.19 12.09 -2.11
C VAL A 46 9.67 12.83 -0.85
N LYS A 47 10.20 14.04 -1.02
CA LYS A 47 10.83 14.80 0.07
C LYS A 47 9.91 15.88 0.65
N SER A 48 8.81 16.19 -0.03
CA SER A 48 7.85 17.21 0.36
C SER A 48 6.42 16.81 -0.01
N ARG A 49 5.45 17.49 0.62
CA ARG A 49 4.01 17.30 0.35
C ARG A 49 3.54 17.89 -0.99
N HIS A 50 4.39 18.67 -1.65
CA HIS A 50 4.09 19.27 -2.96
C HIS A 50 4.50 18.34 -4.11
N GLU A 51 5.32 17.34 -3.84
CA GLU A 51 5.72 16.35 -4.83
C GLU A 51 4.63 15.30 -5.02
N LYS A 52 4.48 14.84 -6.27
CA LYS A 52 3.51 13.81 -6.62
C LYS A 52 4.11 12.43 -6.33
N PRO A 53 3.51 11.62 -5.45
CA PRO A 53 3.96 10.26 -5.21
C PRO A 53 3.61 9.34 -6.39
N THR A 54 4.45 8.33 -6.62
CA THR A 54 4.18 7.22 -7.53
C THR A 54 3.71 6.01 -6.72
N TYR A 55 2.62 5.39 -7.14
CA TYR A 55 2.03 4.24 -6.45
C TYR A 55 2.17 2.98 -7.29
N PHE A 56 2.53 1.87 -6.64
CA PHE A 56 2.54 0.54 -7.23
C PHE A 56 1.56 -0.36 -6.47
N GLY A 57 0.92 -1.27 -7.19
CA GLY A 57 0.03 -2.27 -6.62
C GLY A 57 0.20 -3.61 -7.32
N LEU A 58 -0.09 -4.69 -6.60
CA LEU A 58 -0.07 -6.05 -7.14
C LEU A 58 -1.49 -6.56 -7.28
N LEU A 59 -1.81 -7.10 -8.46
CA LEU A 59 -3.02 -7.88 -8.67
C LEU A 59 -2.64 -9.37 -8.64
N LEU A 60 -2.99 -10.03 -7.54
CA LEU A 60 -2.81 -11.46 -7.39
C LEU A 60 -4.01 -12.15 -8.04
N VAL A 61 -3.79 -12.77 -9.19
CA VAL A 61 -4.78 -13.57 -9.90
C VAL A 61 -4.53 -15.05 -9.67
N LYS A 62 -5.60 -15.84 -9.71
CA LYS A 62 -5.54 -17.31 -9.59
C LYS A 62 -5.36 -17.95 -10.97
#